data_AF-A0A4U8W5A8-F1
#
_entry.id   AF-A0A4U8W5A8-F1
#
_cell.length_a   1.000
_cell.length_b   1.000
_cell.length_c   1.000
_cell.angle_alpha   90.00
_cell.angle_beta   90.00
_cell.angle_gamma   90.00
#
_symmetry.space_group_name_H-M   'P 1'
#
loop_
_entity.id
_entity.type
_entity.pdbx_description
1 polymer ?
#
loop_
_entity_poly.entity_id
_entity_poly.type
_entity_poly.pdbx_seq_one_letter_code
_entity_poly.pdbx_strand_id
1 'polypeptide(L)'
;MTGASDADAGVPVDDWDDPPVGYTADRLVPPVMIVSDHDDDAAVTQVLLEFSDPVAGRITVHPTPATTGAAPLAHDLLAALGCAVARPSQERVSGVIPSWQAVKAWVTALHIDQVIVLRAYRLSAAGLERLVDLRLYAGIRLVLVIHGEGPYRLVRRLPAGTAHQVIRDVGEVIGSTSRTKPARAAPDSPTELPPIPDGEVTGFRAEAYRSLAAAEFARVDAVYTTGMAAACRWMHAMPDPGPITADEEPAEYLRSLLPIGLSANETKLGTQLLVNGYSAHDLRTLAAGLLCVGRRRDQVRLPQRFDDTFELQRFLTELVSDSPTRRHTITLLRGAQAGCLLHGLLIELPRDLFTAAGPGLTGAPVTQSVIARIRSGTASPVHAAALATALFTGFPAAYLSQIPTGALSDDGALLALGTDSAPRKWGDSARTRHAFAVPEPARALLVAARTFLQLRGGAPDRALLSAGVGAAARHLNGTAAACGTALPPPAPADRHWHITIQGWWVGPSLHRETDWTVKTRWPQPWVNPQ
;
A
#
# COMPACT_ATOMS: atom_id res chain seq x y z
N MET A 1 -23.46 24.52 -48.86
CA MET A 1 -22.17 24.50 -49.58
C MET A 1 -21.12 24.96 -48.59
N THR A 2 -20.55 24.02 -47.81
CA THR A 2 -19.20 23.43 -48.00
C THR A 2 -18.09 24.48 -47.85
N GLY A 3 -17.14 24.40 -46.92
CA GLY A 3 -16.81 23.40 -45.92
C GLY A 3 -15.87 24.01 -44.86
N ALA A 4 -15.83 23.40 -43.68
CA ALA A 4 -14.85 23.72 -42.64
C ALA A 4 -13.77 22.65 -42.66
N SER A 5 -12.52 23.11 -42.73
CA SER A 5 -11.30 22.30 -42.77
C SER A 5 -10.92 21.77 -41.39
N ASP A 6 -10.36 20.58 -41.41
CA ASP A 6 -9.70 19.86 -40.33
C ASP A 6 -8.74 20.71 -39.50
N ALA A 7 -8.88 20.59 -38.18
CA ALA A 7 -7.81 20.77 -37.22
C ALA A 7 -7.83 19.55 -36.29
N ASP A 8 -6.96 18.61 -36.62
CA ASP A 8 -6.61 17.42 -35.87
C ASP A 8 -6.09 17.81 -34.48
N ALA A 9 -6.97 17.69 -33.48
CA ALA A 9 -6.63 17.85 -32.07
C ALA A 9 -6.38 16.46 -31.50
N GLY A 10 -5.11 16.12 -31.34
CA GLY A 10 -4.66 14.88 -30.69
C GLY A 10 -5.37 14.68 -29.36
N VAL A 11 -6.15 13.60 -29.30
CA VAL A 11 -6.83 13.13 -28.10
C VAL A 11 -5.77 12.62 -27.12
N PRO A 12 -5.69 13.12 -25.88
CA PRO A 12 -4.89 12.48 -24.85
C PRO A 12 -5.56 11.14 -24.54
N VAL A 13 -4.81 10.05 -24.72
CA VAL A 13 -5.20 8.70 -24.34
C VAL A 13 -5.32 8.67 -22.81
N ASP A 14 -6.55 8.69 -22.31
CA ASP A 14 -6.90 8.50 -20.90
C ASP A 14 -7.25 7.02 -20.72
N ASP A 15 -6.29 6.23 -20.25
CA ASP A 15 -6.35 4.75 -20.20
C ASP A 15 -6.87 4.22 -18.85
N TRP A 16 -7.84 4.91 -18.24
CA TRP A 16 -8.34 4.59 -16.88
C TRP A 16 -9.87 4.54 -16.77
N ASP A 17 -10.57 4.22 -17.85
CA ASP A 17 -12.00 3.92 -17.83
C ASP A 17 -12.24 2.44 -17.48
N ASP A 18 -11.98 2.08 -16.22
CA ASP A 18 -12.60 0.88 -15.65
C ASP A 18 -14.05 1.21 -15.27
N PRO A 19 -15.05 0.43 -15.74
CA PRO A 19 -16.44 0.68 -15.42
C PRO A 19 -16.66 0.60 -13.91
N PRO A 20 -17.62 1.37 -13.35
CA PRO A 20 -17.99 1.24 -11.95
C PRO A 20 -18.31 -0.23 -11.67
N VAL A 21 -17.73 -0.80 -10.62
CA VAL A 21 -17.91 -2.19 -10.19
C VAL A 21 -19.39 -2.43 -9.85
N GLY A 22 -20.19 -2.60 -10.89
CA GLY A 22 -21.51 -3.19 -10.86
C GLY A 22 -21.34 -4.68 -10.61
N TYR A 23 -22.32 -5.27 -9.93
CA TYR A 23 -22.45 -6.70 -9.70
C TYR A 23 -21.90 -7.50 -10.88
N THR A 24 -20.77 -8.19 -10.69
CA THR A 24 -20.32 -9.21 -11.65
C THR A 24 -21.33 -10.34 -11.60
N ALA A 25 -22.26 -10.31 -12.56
CA ALA A 25 -23.41 -11.20 -12.65
C ALA A 25 -23.04 -12.70 -12.82
N ASP A 26 -21.74 -13.02 -12.91
CA ASP A 26 -21.23 -14.37 -13.18
C ASP A 26 -20.59 -15.07 -11.97
N ARG A 27 -20.63 -14.46 -10.77
CA ARG A 27 -20.06 -15.10 -9.58
C ARG A 27 -21.03 -16.14 -9.04
N LEU A 28 -20.72 -17.44 -9.23
CA LEU A 28 -21.43 -18.54 -8.57
C LEU A 28 -21.32 -18.41 -7.05
N VAL A 29 -22.37 -17.91 -6.40
CA VAL A 29 -22.39 -17.71 -4.94
C VAL A 29 -22.86 -19.01 -4.25
N PRO A 30 -22.10 -19.59 -3.31
CA PRO A 30 -22.46 -20.84 -2.63
C PRO A 30 -23.79 -20.72 -1.86
N PRO A 31 -24.70 -21.72 -1.86
CA PRO A 31 -25.99 -21.61 -1.16
C PRO A 31 -25.83 -21.31 0.33
N VAL A 32 -26.86 -20.72 0.95
CA VAL A 32 -26.86 -20.49 2.40
C VAL A 32 -26.92 -21.82 3.13
N MET A 33 -25.95 -22.09 3.99
CA MET A 33 -25.95 -23.31 4.80
C MET A 33 -26.72 -23.07 6.10
N ILE A 34 -27.69 -23.92 6.40
CA ILE A 34 -28.49 -23.86 7.63
C ILE A 34 -28.11 -25.07 8.47
N VAL A 35 -27.56 -24.83 9.66
CA VAL A 35 -27.15 -25.88 10.58
C VAL A 35 -28.16 -25.94 11.72
N SER A 36 -28.67 -27.14 12.01
CA SER A 36 -29.63 -27.36 13.09
C SER A 36 -28.95 -27.99 14.30
N ASP A 37 -28.71 -27.20 15.33
CA ASP A 37 -28.31 -27.66 16.67
C ASP A 37 -29.59 -27.79 17.52
N HIS A 38 -30.22 -28.97 17.47
CA HIS A 38 -31.54 -29.15 18.10
C HIS A 38 -31.48 -29.01 19.62
N ASP A 39 -30.38 -29.45 20.23
CA ASP A 39 -30.23 -29.56 21.68
C ASP A 39 -29.69 -28.27 22.34
N ASP A 40 -29.42 -27.21 21.54
CA ASP A 40 -28.73 -25.98 21.99
C ASP A 40 -27.44 -26.33 22.75
N ASP A 41 -26.62 -27.18 22.13
CA ASP A 41 -25.42 -27.73 22.75
C ASP A 41 -24.35 -26.63 22.90
N ALA A 42 -24.01 -26.34 24.15
CA ALA A 42 -22.96 -25.38 24.49
C ALA A 42 -21.61 -25.74 23.85
N ALA A 43 -21.31 -27.04 23.66
CA ALA A 43 -20.09 -27.49 23.01
C ALA A 43 -20.05 -27.08 21.54
N VAL A 44 -21.17 -27.15 20.82
CA VAL A 44 -21.28 -26.70 19.42
C VAL A 44 -21.04 -25.20 19.32
N THR A 45 -21.66 -24.41 20.20
CA THR A 45 -21.42 -22.96 20.27
C THR A 45 -19.94 -22.65 20.53
N GLN A 46 -19.32 -23.34 21.49
CA GLN A 46 -17.91 -23.12 21.84
C GLN A 46 -16.98 -23.45 20.66
N VAL A 47 -17.15 -24.62 20.03
CA VAL A 47 -16.34 -25.04 18.88
C VAL A 47 -16.45 -24.04 17.73
N LEU A 48 -17.66 -23.54 17.44
CA LEU A 48 -17.84 -22.55 16.37
C LEU A 48 -17.24 -21.19 16.72
N LEU A 49 -17.27 -20.77 17.98
CA LEU A 49 -16.60 -19.54 18.43
C LEU A 49 -15.07 -19.68 18.35
N GLU A 50 -14.51 -20.81 18.78
CA GLU A 50 -13.08 -21.13 18.66
C GLU A 50 -12.63 -21.27 17.20
N PHE A 51 -13.54 -21.68 16.32
CA PHE A 51 -13.30 -21.74 14.88
C PHE A 51 -13.16 -20.35 14.22
N SER A 52 -13.62 -19.27 14.88
CA SER A 52 -13.52 -17.91 14.36
C SER A 52 -12.07 -17.45 14.27
N ASP A 53 -11.62 -17.12 13.05
CA ASP A 53 -10.27 -16.67 12.76
C ASP A 53 -10.30 -15.73 11.54
N PRO A 54 -10.41 -14.41 11.75
CA PRO A 54 -10.46 -13.44 10.68
C PRO A 54 -9.23 -13.49 9.75
N VAL A 55 -8.05 -13.89 10.27
CA VAL A 55 -6.81 -13.98 9.48
C VAL A 55 -6.88 -15.14 8.49
N ALA A 56 -7.55 -16.22 8.88
CA ALA A 56 -7.82 -17.36 8.01
C ALA A 56 -9.14 -17.22 7.23
N GLY A 57 -9.73 -16.03 7.17
CA GLY A 57 -10.88 -15.73 6.32
C GLY A 57 -12.23 -16.21 6.86
N ARG A 58 -12.36 -16.45 8.16
CA ARG A 58 -13.60 -16.96 8.77
C ARG A 58 -13.97 -16.21 10.04
N ILE A 59 -15.24 -15.87 10.19
CA ILE A 59 -15.74 -15.25 11.42
C ILE A 59 -16.99 -15.97 11.93
N THR A 60 -17.09 -16.09 13.25
CA THR A 60 -18.30 -16.54 13.93
C THR A 60 -18.88 -15.40 14.73
N VAL A 61 -20.15 -15.12 14.51
CA VAL A 61 -20.91 -14.06 15.18
C VAL A 61 -21.91 -14.69 16.13
N HIS A 62 -21.87 -14.25 17.38
CA HIS A 62 -22.91 -14.51 18.35
C HIS A 62 -23.73 -13.23 18.54
N PRO A 63 -24.92 -13.11 17.91
CA PRO A 63 -25.69 -11.89 18.00
C PRO A 63 -26.01 -11.54 19.45
N THR A 64 -25.84 -10.27 19.81
CA THR A 64 -26.07 -9.79 21.16
C THR A 64 -27.53 -10.07 21.58
N PRO A 65 -27.77 -10.65 22.77
CA PRO A 65 -29.12 -10.96 23.22
C PRO A 65 -30.02 -9.72 23.26
N ALA A 66 -31.30 -9.89 22.92
CA ALA A 66 -32.33 -8.84 22.87
C ALA A 66 -32.14 -7.74 21.81
N THR A 67 -31.04 -7.73 21.04
CA THR A 67 -30.83 -6.79 19.94
C THR A 67 -30.94 -7.50 18.58
N THR A 68 -32.17 -7.69 18.10
CA THR A 68 -32.45 -8.46 16.86
C THR A 68 -32.51 -7.61 15.59
N GLY A 69 -32.30 -6.29 15.72
CA GLY A 69 -32.31 -5.33 14.62
C GLY A 69 -31.08 -5.42 13.72
N ALA A 70 -31.20 -4.92 12.49
CA ALA A 70 -30.13 -4.96 11.50
C ALA A 70 -28.89 -4.14 11.89
N ALA A 71 -29.03 -3.01 12.61
CA ALA A 71 -27.87 -2.22 13.05
C ALA A 71 -27.04 -2.90 14.16
N PRO A 72 -27.64 -3.41 15.25
CA PRO A 72 -26.90 -4.21 16.24
C PRO A 72 -26.19 -5.42 15.63
N LEU A 73 -26.84 -6.14 14.71
CA LEU A 73 -26.21 -7.26 14.00
C LEU A 73 -24.95 -6.82 13.21
N ALA A 74 -24.98 -5.64 12.58
CA ALA A 74 -23.80 -5.10 11.92
C ALA A 74 -22.68 -4.79 12.92
N HIS A 75 -23.01 -4.30 14.12
CA HIS A 75 -22.01 -4.09 15.18
C HIS A 75 -21.43 -5.41 15.69
N ASP A 76 -22.24 -6.46 15.83
CA ASP A 76 -21.77 -7.80 16.22
C ASP A 76 -20.83 -8.38 15.15
N LEU A 77 -21.13 -8.18 13.86
CA LEU A 77 -20.24 -8.53 12.74
C LEU A 77 -18.92 -7.75 12.79
N LEU A 78 -18.97 -6.43 13.04
CA LEU A 78 -17.78 -5.61 13.21
C LEU A 78 -16.94 -6.08 14.40
N ALA A 79 -17.57 -6.43 15.52
CA ALA A 79 -16.88 -6.97 16.69
C ALA A 79 -16.22 -8.32 16.38
N ALA A 80 -16.90 -9.23 15.68
CA ALA A 80 -16.34 -10.53 15.27
C ALA A 80 -15.17 -10.40 14.27
N LEU A 81 -15.16 -9.33 13.47
CA LEU A 81 -14.01 -8.99 12.65
C LEU A 81 -12.83 -8.54 13.54
N GLY A 82 -13.07 -8.03 14.75
CA GLY A 82 -12.08 -7.43 15.63
C GLY A 82 -12.10 -5.90 15.61
N CYS A 83 -13.18 -5.30 15.10
CA CYS A 83 -13.37 -3.86 14.98
C CYS A 83 -14.19 -3.32 16.16
N ALA A 84 -13.72 -2.27 16.84
CA ALA A 84 -14.46 -1.70 17.98
C ALA A 84 -15.45 -0.61 17.58
N VAL A 85 -16.72 -0.77 17.99
CA VAL A 85 -17.79 0.21 17.76
C VAL A 85 -17.91 1.16 18.96
N ALA A 86 -16.85 1.92 19.26
CA ALA A 86 -16.84 2.81 20.42
C ALA A 86 -17.48 4.18 20.15
N ARG A 87 -17.32 4.72 18.93
CA ARG A 87 -17.74 6.10 18.58
C ARG A 87 -18.45 6.16 17.22
N PRO A 88 -19.53 5.39 17.01
CA PRO A 88 -20.11 5.15 15.68
C PRO A 88 -20.54 6.44 14.95
N SER A 89 -21.04 7.45 15.66
CA SER A 89 -21.44 8.72 15.06
C SER A 89 -20.26 9.56 14.56
N GLN A 90 -19.21 9.66 15.37
CA GLN A 90 -17.98 10.39 15.00
C GLN A 90 -17.25 9.69 13.85
N GLU A 91 -17.27 8.36 13.87
CA GLU A 91 -16.66 7.50 12.88
C GLU A 91 -17.48 7.35 11.59
N ARG A 92 -18.66 7.99 11.53
CA ARG A 92 -19.62 7.95 10.41
C ARG A 92 -20.08 6.53 10.04
N VAL A 93 -20.18 5.69 11.05
CA VAL A 93 -20.62 4.28 11.00
C VAL A 93 -21.94 4.08 11.76
N SER A 94 -22.59 5.15 12.23
CA SER A 94 -23.89 5.09 12.91
C SER A 94 -25.06 4.88 11.95
N GLY A 95 -26.01 4.05 12.38
CA GLY A 95 -27.21 3.72 11.62
C GLY A 95 -27.04 2.50 10.72
N VAL A 96 -28.16 1.92 10.28
CA VAL A 96 -28.17 0.63 9.57
C VAL A 96 -27.29 0.67 8.32
N ILE A 97 -27.51 1.64 7.41
CA ILE A 97 -26.82 1.67 6.12
C ILE A 97 -25.29 1.85 6.30
N PRO A 98 -24.79 2.85 7.07
CA PRO A 98 -23.35 3.01 7.26
C PRO A 98 -22.67 1.83 7.98
N SER A 99 -23.31 1.22 8.99
CA SER A 99 -22.75 0.03 9.65
C SER A 99 -22.58 -1.14 8.69
N TRP A 100 -23.59 -1.40 7.85
CA TRP A 100 -23.50 -2.48 6.85
C TRP A 100 -22.52 -2.18 5.71
N GLN A 101 -22.35 -0.91 5.33
CA GLN A 101 -21.30 -0.52 4.38
C GLN A 101 -19.90 -0.79 4.96
N ALA A 102 -19.68 -0.51 6.24
CA ALA A 102 -18.41 -0.82 6.90
C ALA A 102 -18.18 -2.33 7.01
N VAL A 103 -19.21 -3.12 7.34
CA VAL A 103 -19.14 -4.59 7.31
C VAL A 103 -18.72 -5.09 5.93
N LYS A 104 -19.39 -4.65 4.86
CA LYS A 104 -19.05 -5.03 3.47
C LYS A 104 -17.60 -4.70 3.12
N ALA A 105 -17.15 -3.49 3.49
CA ALA A 105 -15.78 -3.04 3.27
C ALA A 105 -14.76 -3.92 4.00
N TRP A 106 -14.97 -4.21 5.29
CA TRP A 106 -14.06 -5.05 6.07
C TRP A 106 -14.04 -6.51 5.62
N VAL A 107 -15.19 -7.10 5.36
CA VAL A 107 -15.33 -8.48 4.84
C VAL A 107 -14.55 -8.64 3.53
N THR A 108 -14.69 -7.67 2.63
CA THR A 108 -14.00 -7.69 1.34
C THR A 108 -12.49 -7.53 1.50
N ALA A 109 -12.05 -6.53 2.27
CA ALA A 109 -10.64 -6.20 2.40
C ALA A 109 -9.82 -7.22 3.21
N LEU A 110 -10.46 -7.95 4.12
CA LEU A 110 -9.84 -9.02 4.90
C LEU A 110 -9.98 -10.39 4.21
N HIS A 111 -10.61 -10.44 3.04
CA HIS A 111 -10.90 -11.68 2.32
C HIS A 111 -11.59 -12.72 3.22
N ILE A 112 -12.62 -12.27 3.96
CA ILE A 112 -13.45 -13.18 4.72
C ILE A 112 -14.26 -14.00 3.71
N ASP A 113 -14.03 -15.30 3.70
CA ASP A 113 -14.67 -16.27 2.80
C ASP A 113 -15.87 -16.96 3.47
N GLN A 114 -15.95 -16.94 4.81
CA GLN A 114 -17.02 -17.59 5.57
C GLN A 114 -17.49 -16.74 6.75
N VAL A 115 -18.82 -16.60 6.86
CA VAL A 115 -19.48 -15.95 8.01
C VAL A 115 -20.47 -16.94 8.62
N ILE A 116 -20.27 -17.24 9.89
CA ILE A 116 -21.12 -18.13 10.69
C ILE A 116 -21.92 -17.26 11.65
N VAL A 117 -23.24 -17.35 11.64
CA VAL A 117 -24.11 -16.59 12.54
C VAL A 117 -24.87 -17.56 13.43
N LEU A 118 -24.55 -17.50 14.72
CA LEU A 118 -25.19 -18.31 15.75
C LEU A 118 -26.59 -17.76 16.07
N ARG A 119 -27.46 -18.64 16.57
CA ARG A 119 -28.84 -18.32 16.97
C ARG A 119 -29.61 -17.55 15.89
N ALA A 120 -29.40 -17.93 14.62
CA ALA A 120 -29.92 -17.22 13.46
C ALA A 120 -31.46 -17.09 13.45
N TYR A 121 -32.17 -18.01 14.11
CA TYR A 121 -33.62 -17.95 14.27
C TYR A 121 -34.13 -16.69 14.98
N ARG A 122 -33.27 -16.02 15.78
CA ARG A 122 -33.62 -14.79 16.51
C ARG A 122 -33.45 -13.52 15.69
N LEU A 123 -32.78 -13.58 14.53
CA LEU A 123 -32.53 -12.40 13.70
C LEU A 123 -33.84 -11.84 13.14
N SER A 124 -33.93 -10.53 12.88
CA SER A 124 -35.04 -9.92 12.15
C SER A 124 -34.98 -10.23 10.64
N ALA A 125 -36.10 -10.04 9.93
CA ALA A 125 -36.13 -10.21 8.46
C ALA A 125 -35.16 -9.25 7.77
N ALA A 126 -35.14 -7.98 8.19
CA ALA A 126 -34.18 -6.98 7.70
C ALA A 126 -32.72 -7.38 7.99
N GLY A 127 -32.44 -8.07 9.11
CA GLY A 127 -31.11 -8.60 9.38
C GLY A 127 -30.71 -9.73 8.43
N LEU A 128 -31.64 -10.65 8.14
CA LEU A 128 -31.43 -11.74 7.18
C LEU A 128 -31.23 -11.23 5.75
N GLU A 129 -32.03 -10.25 5.31
CA GLU A 129 -31.86 -9.58 4.02
C GLU A 129 -30.44 -9.02 3.87
N ARG A 130 -29.95 -8.31 4.90
CA ARG A 130 -28.60 -7.73 4.87
C ARG A 130 -27.48 -8.77 4.87
N LEU A 131 -27.67 -9.92 5.55
CA LEU A 131 -26.72 -11.03 5.48
C LEU A 131 -26.68 -11.67 4.08
N VAL A 132 -27.84 -11.81 3.43
CA VAL A 132 -27.93 -12.29 2.04
C VAL A 132 -27.29 -11.28 1.08
N ASP A 133 -27.54 -9.98 1.26
CA ASP A 133 -26.89 -8.92 0.50
C ASP A 133 -25.36 -8.94 0.67
N LEU A 134 -24.87 -9.16 1.89
CA LEU A 134 -23.44 -9.31 2.16
C LEU A 134 -22.87 -10.53 1.44
N ARG A 135 -23.58 -11.66 1.48
CA ARG A 135 -23.25 -12.89 0.75
C ARG A 135 -23.12 -12.65 -0.74
N LEU A 136 -24.11 -12.00 -1.35
CA LEU A 136 -24.10 -11.73 -2.79
C LEU A 136 -23.00 -10.76 -3.17
N TYR A 137 -22.75 -9.73 -2.35
CA TYR A 137 -21.73 -8.72 -2.61
C TYR A 137 -20.31 -9.27 -2.52
N ALA A 138 -19.97 -9.96 -1.44
CA ALA A 138 -18.61 -10.43 -1.17
C ALA A 138 -18.34 -11.86 -1.68
N GLY A 139 -19.38 -12.60 -2.07
CA GLY A 139 -19.27 -13.99 -2.52
C GLY A 139 -18.95 -14.96 -1.38
N ILE A 140 -19.37 -14.65 -0.15
CA ILE A 140 -19.03 -15.44 1.05
C ILE A 140 -19.92 -16.67 1.22
N ARG A 141 -19.39 -17.68 1.93
CA ARG A 141 -20.17 -18.77 2.49
C ARG A 141 -20.88 -18.29 3.75
N LEU A 142 -22.21 -18.15 3.67
CA LEU A 142 -23.04 -17.79 4.81
C LEU A 142 -23.58 -19.04 5.49
N VAL A 143 -23.27 -19.21 6.77
CA VAL A 143 -23.74 -20.31 7.61
C VAL A 143 -24.63 -19.75 8.71
N LEU A 144 -25.86 -20.25 8.81
CA LEU A 144 -26.86 -19.84 9.79
C LEU A 144 -27.12 -21.00 10.75
N VAL A 145 -26.72 -20.85 12.01
CA VAL A 145 -26.86 -21.90 13.02
C VAL A 145 -28.11 -21.63 13.85
N ILE A 146 -29.01 -22.61 13.88
CA ILE A 146 -30.27 -22.57 14.61
C ILE A 146 -30.12 -23.44 15.84
N HIS A 147 -30.50 -22.89 17.00
CA HIS A 147 -30.52 -23.63 18.25
C HIS A 147 -31.98 -23.85 18.64
N GLY A 148 -32.41 -25.10 18.85
CA GLY A 148 -33.80 -25.45 19.18
C GLY A 148 -34.71 -25.72 17.97
N GLU A 149 -36.02 -25.41 18.08
CA GLU A 149 -37.02 -25.91 17.14
C GLU A 149 -36.99 -25.27 15.73
N GLY A 150 -36.54 -26.09 14.77
CA GLY A 150 -37.07 -26.16 13.41
C GLY A 150 -36.44 -25.23 12.36
N PRO A 151 -35.59 -25.74 11.44
CA PRO A 151 -34.99 -24.92 10.37
C PRO A 151 -36.03 -24.27 9.44
N TYR A 152 -37.23 -24.85 9.37
CA TYR A 152 -38.34 -24.38 8.55
C TYR A 152 -38.78 -22.94 8.86
N ARG A 153 -38.70 -22.51 10.12
CA ARG A 153 -39.06 -21.13 10.51
C ARG A 153 -38.05 -20.11 9.99
N LEU A 154 -36.76 -20.45 9.95
CA LEU A 154 -35.74 -19.58 9.37
C LEU A 154 -35.88 -19.54 7.85
N VAL A 155 -36.06 -20.70 7.21
CA VAL A 155 -36.20 -20.81 5.75
C VAL A 155 -37.33 -19.92 5.23
N ARG A 156 -38.50 -19.91 5.90
CA ARG A 156 -39.63 -19.04 5.54
C ARG A 156 -39.36 -17.54 5.65
N ARG A 157 -38.33 -17.14 6.39
CA ARG A 157 -37.96 -15.74 6.63
C ARG A 157 -36.77 -15.31 5.78
N LEU A 158 -36.13 -16.23 5.07
CA LEU A 158 -35.12 -15.88 4.08
C LEU A 158 -35.78 -15.11 2.92
N PRO A 159 -35.06 -14.17 2.29
CA PRO A 159 -35.52 -13.53 1.07
C PRO A 159 -35.91 -14.55 0.00
N ALA A 160 -36.99 -14.27 -0.72
CA ALA A 160 -37.51 -15.17 -1.75
C ALA A 160 -36.44 -15.50 -2.81
N GLY A 161 -36.35 -16.76 -3.22
CA GLY A 161 -35.36 -17.23 -4.19
C GLY A 161 -33.95 -17.48 -3.62
N THR A 162 -33.74 -17.34 -2.31
CA THR A 162 -32.44 -17.66 -1.68
C THR A 162 -32.19 -19.17 -1.68
N ALA A 163 -31.25 -19.63 -2.50
CA ALA A 163 -30.78 -21.01 -2.48
C ALA A 163 -30.17 -21.35 -1.10
N HIS A 164 -30.63 -22.44 -0.50
CA HIS A 164 -30.20 -22.88 0.84
C HIS A 164 -30.09 -24.40 0.92
N GLN A 165 -29.20 -24.86 1.80
CA GLN A 165 -29.00 -26.28 2.11
C GLN A 165 -29.07 -26.46 3.63
N VAL A 166 -29.82 -27.45 4.08
CA VAL A 166 -29.92 -27.79 5.51
C VAL A 166 -28.96 -28.93 5.82
N ILE A 167 -28.07 -28.71 6.78
CA ILE A 167 -27.05 -29.67 7.23
C ILE A 167 -27.29 -29.95 8.72
N ARG A 168 -27.04 -31.19 9.14
CA ARG A 168 -27.22 -31.64 10.53
C ARG A 168 -25.90 -31.76 11.29
N ASP A 169 -24.78 -31.92 10.59
CA ASP A 169 -23.48 -32.10 11.20
C ASP A 169 -22.64 -30.80 11.12
N VAL A 170 -22.21 -30.31 12.28
CA VAL A 170 -21.30 -29.16 12.41
C VAL A 170 -19.93 -29.50 11.81
N GLY A 171 -19.53 -30.77 11.81
CA GLY A 171 -18.31 -31.27 11.20
C GLY A 171 -18.21 -30.96 9.70
N GLU A 172 -19.33 -30.93 8.97
CA GLU A 172 -19.34 -30.54 7.54
C GLU A 172 -19.02 -29.05 7.33
N VAL A 173 -19.38 -28.19 8.29
CA VAL A 173 -19.06 -26.76 8.27
C VAL A 173 -17.57 -26.52 8.48
N ILE A 174 -16.98 -27.27 9.40
CA ILE A 174 -15.56 -27.19 9.75
C ILE A 174 -14.71 -27.85 8.65
N GLY A 175 -15.11 -29.04 8.19
CA GLY A 175 -14.38 -29.87 7.22
C GLY A 175 -14.43 -29.38 5.77
N SER A 176 -15.42 -28.58 5.37
CA SER A 176 -15.53 -28.04 4.00
C SER A 176 -14.55 -26.90 3.68
N THR A 177 -13.57 -26.62 4.54
CA THR A 177 -12.63 -25.51 4.36
C THR A 177 -11.35 -25.93 3.62
N SER A 178 -11.38 -25.91 2.28
CA SER A 178 -10.17 -25.95 1.44
C SER A 178 -9.68 -24.55 1.09
N ARG A 179 -9.00 -23.88 2.03
CA ARG A 179 -7.97 -22.86 1.73
C ARG A 179 -7.21 -22.50 3.00
N THR A 180 -6.24 -23.33 3.36
CA THR A 180 -5.23 -22.96 4.35
C THR A 180 -4.30 -21.96 3.68
N LYS A 181 -4.54 -20.65 3.86
CA LYS A 181 -3.48 -19.66 3.59
C LYS A 181 -2.36 -19.98 4.57
N PRO A 182 -1.12 -20.26 4.11
CA PRO A 182 -0.04 -20.52 5.04
C PRO A 182 0.14 -19.28 5.91
N ALA A 183 -0.07 -19.44 7.21
CA ALA A 183 0.27 -18.42 8.19
C ALA A 183 1.78 -18.20 8.08
N ARG A 184 2.19 -17.09 7.46
CA ARG A 184 3.57 -16.66 7.51
C ARG A 184 3.84 -16.31 8.97
N ALA A 185 4.62 -17.14 9.63
CA ALA A 185 5.04 -16.92 11.01
C ALA A 185 5.53 -15.47 11.14
N ALA A 186 4.97 -14.74 12.10
CA ALA A 186 5.49 -13.42 12.44
C ALA A 186 6.98 -13.62 12.76
N PRO A 187 7.91 -12.89 12.10
CA PRO A 187 9.31 -12.99 12.47
C PRO A 187 9.45 -12.60 13.94
N ASP A 188 10.27 -13.36 14.66
CA ASP A 188 10.73 -13.02 16.00
C ASP A 188 11.17 -11.55 16.03
N SER A 189 10.97 -10.91 17.18
CA SER A 189 11.34 -9.51 17.42
C SER A 189 12.67 -9.17 16.73
N PRO A 190 12.66 -8.28 15.73
CA PRO A 190 13.82 -8.05 14.88
C PRO A 190 15.00 -7.65 15.75
N THR A 191 16.09 -8.41 15.67
CA THR A 191 17.30 -8.13 16.45
C THR A 191 17.84 -6.77 16.02
N GLU A 192 17.98 -5.85 16.96
CA GLU A 192 18.42 -4.49 16.66
C GLU A 192 19.83 -4.50 16.05
N LEU A 193 20.02 -3.77 14.95
CA LEU A 193 21.35 -3.57 14.37
C LEU A 193 22.22 -2.71 15.30
N PRO A 194 23.55 -2.98 15.37
CA PRO A 194 24.49 -2.13 16.08
C PRO A 194 24.50 -0.71 15.49
N PRO A 195 25.07 0.30 16.18
CA PRO A 195 25.33 1.61 15.59
C PRO A 195 26.09 1.48 14.26
N ILE A 196 25.53 2.02 13.19
CA ILE A 196 26.10 1.96 11.84
C ILE A 196 26.84 3.28 11.51
N PRO A 197 27.87 3.24 10.64
CA PRO A 197 28.57 4.45 10.21
C PRO A 197 27.73 5.35 9.30
N ASP A 198 28.07 6.64 9.24
CA ASP A 198 27.44 7.64 8.36
C ASP A 198 28.08 7.72 6.96
N GLY A 199 28.95 6.74 6.63
CA GLY A 199 29.61 6.69 5.33
C GLY A 199 28.62 6.65 4.16
N GLU A 200 29.00 7.28 3.05
CA GLU A 200 28.33 7.11 1.76
C GLU A 200 28.55 5.69 1.19
N VAL A 201 27.85 5.36 0.10
CA VAL A 201 27.85 4.03 -0.51
C VAL A 201 29.26 3.44 -0.74
N THR A 202 30.24 4.27 -1.09
CA THR A 202 31.62 3.85 -1.38
C THR A 202 32.42 3.47 -0.13
N GLY A 203 32.04 3.99 1.04
CA GLY A 203 32.77 3.81 2.30
C GLY A 203 32.01 2.99 3.36
N PHE A 204 30.67 3.02 3.34
CA PHE A 204 29.79 2.50 4.39
C PHE A 204 30.15 1.09 4.85
N ARG A 205 30.21 0.13 3.91
CA ARG A 205 30.47 -1.29 4.22
C ARG A 205 31.88 -1.51 4.77
N ALA A 206 32.88 -0.84 4.19
CA ALA A 206 34.26 -0.96 4.61
C ALA A 206 34.50 -0.30 5.99
N GLU A 207 33.81 0.81 6.26
CA GLU A 207 33.83 1.46 7.57
C GLU A 207 33.17 0.59 8.63
N ALA A 208 32.01 0.00 8.35
CA ALA A 208 31.33 -0.93 9.25
C ALA A 208 32.22 -2.15 9.57
N TYR A 209 32.94 -2.68 8.57
CA TYR A 209 33.91 -3.76 8.78
C TYR A 209 35.05 -3.37 9.73
N ARG A 210 35.54 -2.12 9.63
CA ARG A 210 36.63 -1.62 10.47
C ARG A 210 36.18 -1.26 11.90
N SER A 211 34.93 -0.85 12.08
CA SER A 211 34.45 -0.29 13.35
C SER A 211 33.66 -1.26 14.22
N LEU A 212 33.07 -2.32 13.64
CA LEU A 212 32.22 -3.27 14.35
C LEU A 212 32.94 -4.58 14.68
N ALA A 213 32.49 -5.26 15.74
CA ALA A 213 32.92 -6.64 15.98
C ALA A 213 32.43 -7.57 14.86
N ALA A 214 33.14 -8.68 14.60
CA ALA A 214 32.85 -9.56 13.47
C ALA A 214 31.39 -10.05 13.41
N ALA A 215 30.80 -10.41 14.55
CA ALA A 215 29.40 -10.86 14.63
C ALA A 215 28.39 -9.73 14.37
N GLU A 216 28.74 -8.50 14.71
CA GLU A 216 27.92 -7.31 14.49
C GLU A 216 27.98 -6.86 13.03
N PHE A 217 29.20 -6.83 12.46
CA PHE A 217 29.41 -6.62 11.03
C PHE A 217 28.64 -7.65 10.21
N ALA A 218 28.67 -8.94 10.56
CA ALA A 218 27.92 -9.97 9.84
C ALA A 218 26.41 -9.69 9.78
N ARG A 219 25.82 -9.12 10.84
CA ARG A 219 24.39 -8.72 10.84
C ARG A 219 24.14 -7.54 9.90
N VAL A 220 24.99 -6.51 9.96
CA VAL A 220 24.90 -5.35 9.06
C VAL A 220 25.12 -5.78 7.60
N ASP A 221 26.10 -6.64 7.35
CA ASP A 221 26.44 -7.13 6.02
C ASP A 221 25.32 -7.97 5.39
N ALA A 222 24.62 -8.78 6.19
CA ALA A 222 23.46 -9.53 5.72
C ALA A 222 22.32 -8.60 5.25
N VAL A 223 22.04 -7.53 6.00
CA VAL A 223 21.03 -6.53 5.62
C VAL A 223 21.50 -5.75 4.38
N TYR A 224 22.77 -5.33 4.34
CA TYR A 224 23.36 -4.63 3.19
C TYR A 224 23.27 -5.47 1.92
N THR A 225 23.66 -6.75 2.01
CA THR A 225 23.61 -7.69 0.89
C THR A 225 22.18 -7.96 0.43
N THR A 226 21.20 -7.95 1.35
CA THR A 226 19.77 -8.04 1.01
C THR A 226 19.33 -6.86 0.14
N GLY A 227 19.69 -5.63 0.53
CA GLY A 227 19.41 -4.42 -0.25
C GLY A 227 20.09 -4.44 -1.63
N MET A 228 21.36 -4.84 -1.67
CA MET A 228 22.13 -4.98 -2.91
C MET A 228 21.50 -6.00 -3.87
N ALA A 229 21.16 -7.19 -3.37
CA ALA A 229 20.53 -8.23 -4.17
C ALA A 229 19.14 -7.83 -4.68
N ALA A 230 18.37 -7.07 -3.89
CA ALA A 230 17.07 -6.53 -4.32
C ALA A 230 17.23 -5.52 -5.46
N ALA A 231 18.20 -4.60 -5.36
CA ALA A 231 18.51 -3.65 -6.42
C ALA A 231 18.98 -4.35 -7.71
N CYS A 232 19.86 -5.34 -7.61
CA CYS A 232 20.28 -6.10 -8.80
C CYS A 232 19.10 -6.80 -9.51
N ARG A 233 18.15 -7.37 -8.75
CA ARG A 233 16.93 -7.96 -9.33
C ARG A 233 16.09 -6.92 -10.06
N TRP A 234 15.85 -5.78 -9.41
CA TRP A 234 15.05 -4.70 -9.96
C TRP A 234 15.68 -4.16 -11.25
N MET A 235 16.98 -3.87 -11.23
CA MET A 235 17.73 -3.39 -12.41
C MET A 235 17.72 -4.40 -13.56
N HIS A 236 17.76 -5.71 -13.28
CA HIS A 236 17.70 -6.73 -14.34
C HIS A 236 16.32 -6.83 -15.00
N ALA A 237 15.26 -6.44 -14.31
CA ALA A 237 13.92 -6.36 -14.88
C ALA A 237 13.70 -5.05 -15.68
N MET A 238 14.59 -4.06 -15.54
CA MET A 238 14.49 -2.81 -16.28
C MET A 238 15.10 -2.93 -17.68
N PRO A 239 14.48 -2.31 -18.70
CA PRO A 239 15.09 -2.21 -20.01
C PRO A 239 16.39 -1.42 -19.91
N ASP A 240 17.39 -1.82 -20.70
CA ASP A 240 18.61 -1.02 -20.86
C ASP A 240 18.24 0.40 -21.29
N PRO A 241 18.99 1.43 -20.85
CA PRO A 241 18.75 2.79 -21.29
C PRO A 241 18.82 2.81 -22.82
N GLY A 242 17.68 3.07 -23.47
CA GLY A 242 17.60 3.14 -24.92
C GLY A 242 18.58 4.20 -25.46
N PRO A 243 19.08 4.06 -26.69
CA PRO A 243 19.91 5.09 -27.29
C PRO A 243 19.12 6.41 -27.37
N ILE A 244 19.62 7.49 -26.77
CA ILE A 244 19.03 8.82 -26.90
C ILE A 244 19.02 9.21 -28.39
N THR A 245 17.85 9.59 -28.91
CA THR A 245 17.71 10.19 -30.24
C THR A 245 18.36 11.58 -30.26
N ALA A 246 19.11 11.88 -31.31
CA ALA A 246 20.12 12.94 -31.35
C ALA A 246 19.60 14.41 -31.30
N ASP A 247 18.32 14.64 -31.02
CA ASP A 247 17.63 15.91 -31.30
C ASP A 247 17.44 16.86 -30.10
N GLU A 248 17.83 16.50 -28.88
CA GLU A 248 17.76 17.43 -27.75
C GLU A 248 18.82 18.54 -27.83
N GLU A 249 18.37 19.80 -27.69
CA GLU A 249 19.27 20.96 -27.69
C GLU A 249 20.27 20.88 -26.51
N PRO A 250 21.57 21.17 -26.73
CA PRO A 250 22.60 21.12 -25.68
C PRO A 250 22.28 21.91 -24.40
N ALA A 251 21.49 22.97 -24.52
CA ALA A 251 21.05 23.78 -23.40
C ALA A 251 20.05 23.04 -22.49
N GLU A 252 19.21 22.16 -23.04
CA GLU A 252 18.22 21.38 -22.30
C GLU A 252 18.88 20.23 -21.53
N TYR A 253 19.83 19.57 -22.16
CA TYR A 253 20.70 18.57 -21.53
C TYR A 253 21.56 19.17 -20.39
N LEU A 254 22.11 20.39 -20.55
CA LEU A 254 22.82 21.06 -19.47
C LEU A 254 21.91 21.44 -18.29
N ARG A 255 20.65 21.82 -18.55
CA ARG A 255 19.68 22.10 -17.47
C ARG A 255 19.34 20.86 -16.68
N SER A 256 19.25 19.70 -17.33
CA SER A 256 18.93 18.43 -16.66
C SER A 256 20.06 17.94 -15.76
N LEU A 257 21.31 18.39 -15.99
CA LEU A 257 22.51 18.12 -15.21
C LEU A 257 22.74 19.05 -14.00
N LEU A 258 21.99 20.15 -13.86
CA LEU A 258 22.20 21.12 -12.77
C LEU A 258 21.48 20.68 -11.47
N PRO A 259 22.04 20.94 -10.27
CA PRO A 259 21.47 20.50 -9.00
C PRO A 259 20.07 21.06 -8.71
N ILE A 260 19.21 20.27 -8.07
CA ILE A 260 17.94 20.73 -7.52
C ILE A 260 18.23 21.62 -6.32
N GLY A 261 18.15 22.93 -6.49
CA GLY A 261 18.49 23.94 -5.49
C GLY A 261 18.78 25.30 -6.10
N LEU A 262 19.08 25.35 -7.40
CA LEU A 262 19.12 26.58 -8.18
C LEU A 262 17.69 26.98 -8.57
N SER A 263 17.35 28.26 -8.37
CA SER A 263 16.14 28.84 -8.91
C SER A 263 16.13 28.73 -10.44
N ALA A 264 14.94 28.72 -11.05
CA ALA A 264 14.81 28.66 -12.51
C ALA A 264 15.62 29.76 -13.24
N ASN A 265 15.80 30.92 -12.60
CA ASN A 265 16.64 32.00 -13.11
C ASN A 265 18.14 31.70 -13.01
N GLU A 266 18.61 31.12 -11.90
CA GLU A 266 20.01 30.72 -11.74
C GLU A 266 20.38 29.59 -12.70
N THR A 267 19.48 28.60 -12.87
CA THR A 267 19.62 27.53 -13.85
C THR A 267 19.68 28.09 -15.27
N LYS A 268 18.81 29.07 -15.60
CA LYS A 268 18.79 29.73 -16.92
C LYS A 268 20.06 30.54 -17.18
N LEU A 269 20.50 31.35 -16.22
CA LEU A 269 21.70 32.18 -16.33
C LEU A 269 22.98 31.33 -16.41
N GLY A 270 23.08 30.28 -15.57
CA GLY A 270 24.20 29.35 -15.61
C GLY A 270 24.28 28.60 -16.94
N THR A 271 23.13 28.12 -17.44
CA THR A 271 23.07 27.47 -18.76
C THR A 271 23.45 28.44 -19.88
N GLN A 272 22.96 29.68 -19.86
CA GLN A 272 23.31 30.69 -20.86
C GLN A 272 24.79 31.07 -20.83
N LEU A 273 25.39 31.20 -19.64
CA LEU A 273 26.82 31.46 -19.49
C LEU A 273 27.66 30.33 -20.09
N LEU A 274 27.26 29.07 -19.86
CA LEU A 274 27.93 27.89 -20.41
C LEU A 274 27.79 27.83 -21.95
N VAL A 275 26.58 28.03 -22.47
CA VAL A 275 26.31 28.02 -23.92
C VAL A 275 27.04 29.15 -24.66
N ASN A 276 27.19 30.32 -24.04
CA ASN A 276 27.91 31.44 -24.63
C ASN A 276 29.44 31.30 -24.55
N GLY A 277 29.94 30.58 -23.54
CA GLY A 277 31.37 30.47 -23.25
C GLY A 277 32.06 29.26 -23.88
N TYR A 278 31.31 28.25 -24.32
CA TYR A 278 31.85 26.97 -24.77
C TYR A 278 31.14 26.48 -26.03
N SER A 279 31.87 25.78 -26.92
CA SER A 279 31.24 25.15 -28.07
C SER A 279 30.31 24.01 -27.62
N ALA A 280 29.33 23.65 -28.45
CA ALA A 280 28.47 22.49 -28.18
C ALA A 280 29.27 21.19 -27.98
N HIS A 281 30.47 21.08 -28.59
CA HIS A 281 31.37 19.96 -28.38
C HIS A 281 32.04 20.00 -26.99
N ASP A 282 32.49 21.17 -26.55
CA ASP A 282 33.16 21.34 -25.25
C ASP A 282 32.19 21.16 -24.09
N LEU A 283 30.94 21.64 -24.23
CA LEU A 283 29.88 21.44 -23.23
C LEU A 283 29.53 19.97 -23.07
N ARG A 284 29.45 19.22 -24.18
CA ARG A 284 29.27 17.77 -24.14
C ARG A 284 30.46 17.07 -23.49
N THR A 285 31.67 17.57 -23.71
CA THR A 285 32.90 17.02 -23.13
C THR A 285 33.01 17.30 -21.63
N LEU A 286 32.61 18.49 -21.18
CA LEU A 286 32.53 18.88 -19.77
C LEU A 286 31.50 18.03 -19.01
N ALA A 287 30.31 17.85 -19.58
CA ALA A 287 29.27 17.00 -19.00
C ALA A 287 29.74 15.53 -18.87
N ALA A 288 30.39 14.98 -19.89
CA ALA A 288 30.92 13.61 -19.86
C ALA A 288 32.14 13.44 -18.92
N GLY A 289 32.97 14.47 -18.78
CA GLY A 289 34.20 14.44 -17.97
C GLY A 289 33.97 14.54 -16.46
N LEU A 290 32.84 15.07 -16.02
CA LEU A 290 32.54 15.27 -14.60
C LEU A 290 32.20 13.96 -13.85
N LEU A 291 31.82 12.86 -14.54
CA LEU A 291 31.40 11.62 -13.88
C LEU A 291 31.91 10.29 -14.50
N CYS A 292 32.56 10.28 -15.67
CA CYS A 292 32.98 9.04 -16.33
C CYS A 292 34.51 8.88 -16.42
N VAL A 293 35.09 7.99 -15.60
CA VAL A 293 36.48 7.55 -15.76
C VAL A 293 36.53 6.28 -16.62
N GLY A 294 36.91 6.45 -17.89
CA GLY A 294 37.53 5.39 -18.70
C GLY A 294 36.63 4.48 -19.54
N ARG A 295 36.15 4.95 -20.70
CA ARG A 295 36.08 4.20 -21.99
C ARG A 295 35.58 5.10 -23.15
N ARG A 296 35.58 4.55 -24.39
CA ARG A 296 35.37 5.26 -25.67
C ARG A 296 33.96 5.89 -25.80
N ARG A 297 33.97 7.05 -26.47
CA ARG A 297 32.97 8.15 -26.46
C ARG A 297 31.80 7.97 -27.44
N ASP A 298 31.61 6.79 -28.00
CA ASP A 298 30.89 6.62 -29.27
C ASP A 298 29.48 6.03 -29.14
N GLN A 299 29.05 5.52 -27.98
CA GLN A 299 27.76 4.80 -27.92
C GLN A 299 26.79 5.12 -26.76
N VAL A 300 27.18 5.83 -25.69
CA VAL A 300 26.22 6.24 -24.65
C VAL A 300 26.58 7.63 -24.11
N ARG A 301 25.65 8.60 -24.17
CA ARG A 301 25.80 9.92 -23.56
C ARG A 301 25.52 9.82 -22.06
N LEU A 302 26.54 9.42 -21.31
CA LEU A 302 26.54 9.42 -19.85
C LEU A 302 27.29 10.67 -19.37
N PRO A 303 26.90 11.25 -18.22
CA PRO A 303 25.80 10.86 -17.34
C PRO A 303 24.41 11.24 -17.90
N GLN A 304 23.41 10.36 -17.72
CA GLN A 304 22.00 10.64 -18.07
C GLN A 304 21.12 10.51 -16.83
N ARG A 305 20.14 11.40 -16.67
CA ARG A 305 19.16 11.28 -15.58
C ARG A 305 18.32 10.01 -15.75
N PHE A 306 17.99 9.35 -14.64
CA PHE A 306 17.02 8.26 -14.65
C PHE A 306 15.61 8.83 -14.81
N ASP A 307 14.96 8.49 -15.92
CA ASP A 307 13.72 9.13 -16.34
C ASP A 307 12.53 8.76 -15.42
N ASP A 308 12.51 7.54 -14.88
CA ASP A 308 11.39 7.05 -14.07
C ASP A 308 11.60 7.24 -12.55
N THR A 309 11.62 8.50 -12.11
CA THR A 309 11.79 8.80 -10.68
C THR A 309 10.68 8.17 -9.81
N PHE A 310 9.48 7.95 -10.36
CA PHE A 310 8.36 7.36 -9.63
C PHE A 310 8.58 5.86 -9.36
N GLU A 311 9.05 5.10 -10.35
CA GLU A 311 9.40 3.69 -10.16
C GLU A 311 10.63 3.52 -9.26
N LEU A 312 11.60 4.43 -9.32
CA LEU A 312 12.72 4.43 -8.36
C LEU A 312 12.22 4.65 -6.91
N GLN A 313 11.30 5.59 -6.70
CA GLN A 313 10.68 5.84 -5.40
C GLN A 313 9.88 4.62 -4.93
N ARG A 314 9.11 4.01 -5.82
CA ARG A 314 8.35 2.80 -5.53
C ARG A 314 9.27 1.69 -5.07
N PHE A 315 10.29 1.36 -5.85
CA PHE A 315 11.27 0.31 -5.52
C PHE A 315 11.90 0.54 -4.15
N LEU A 316 12.44 1.74 -3.90
CA LEU A 316 13.15 2.01 -2.65
C LEU A 316 12.20 2.06 -1.44
N THR A 317 10.97 2.57 -1.60
CA THR A 317 9.98 2.57 -0.50
C THR A 317 9.45 1.18 -0.21
N GLU A 318 9.26 0.34 -1.23
CA GLU A 318 8.89 -1.08 -1.07
C GLU A 318 10.00 -1.83 -0.31
N LEU A 319 11.25 -1.63 -0.71
CA LEU A 319 12.43 -2.25 -0.09
C LEU A 319 12.50 -2.00 1.41
N VAL A 320 12.15 -0.78 1.85
CA VAL A 320 12.29 -0.39 3.26
C VAL A 320 10.98 -0.45 4.05
N SER A 321 9.85 -0.77 3.43
CA SER A 321 8.51 -0.71 4.04
C SER A 321 8.37 -1.55 5.31
N ASP A 322 9.05 -2.69 5.36
CA ASP A 322 9.07 -3.62 6.51
C ASP A 322 10.30 -3.43 7.41
N SER A 323 11.07 -2.34 7.23
CA SER A 323 12.28 -2.11 8.01
C SER A 323 11.94 -1.89 9.49
N PRO A 324 12.54 -2.66 10.41
CA PRO A 324 12.17 -2.60 11.81
C PRO A 324 12.79 -1.41 12.55
N THR A 325 13.93 -0.90 12.07
CA THR A 325 14.60 0.25 12.66
C THR A 325 15.22 1.14 11.60
N ARG A 326 15.50 2.39 11.97
CA ARG A 326 16.22 3.36 11.12
C ARG A 326 17.52 2.80 10.56
N ARG A 327 18.26 2.03 11.37
CA ARG A 327 19.55 1.44 10.97
C ARG A 327 19.36 0.38 9.88
N HIS A 328 18.27 -0.39 9.92
CA HIS A 328 17.96 -1.34 8.85
C HIS A 328 17.64 -0.63 7.55
N THR A 329 16.81 0.41 7.61
CA THR A 329 16.46 1.25 6.43
C THR A 329 17.70 1.81 5.77
N ILE A 330 18.59 2.47 6.53
CA ILE A 330 19.82 3.05 5.98
C ILE A 330 20.71 1.95 5.37
N THR A 331 20.88 0.82 6.07
CA THR A 331 21.72 -0.29 5.59
C THR A 331 21.16 -0.90 4.29
N LEU A 332 19.84 -1.07 4.18
CA LEU A 332 19.16 -1.54 2.97
C LEU A 332 19.35 -0.55 1.81
N LEU A 333 19.15 0.75 2.07
CA LEU A 333 19.33 1.80 1.06
C LEU A 333 20.78 1.87 0.57
N ARG A 334 21.77 1.78 1.47
CA ARG A 334 23.19 1.73 1.08
C ARG A 334 23.52 0.47 0.26
N GLY A 335 22.92 -0.66 0.62
CA GLY A 335 23.01 -1.89 -0.19
C GLY A 335 22.42 -1.69 -1.58
N ALA A 336 21.22 -1.11 -1.66
CA ALA A 336 20.54 -0.85 -2.94
C ALA A 336 21.29 0.14 -3.82
N GLN A 337 21.88 1.20 -3.25
CA GLN A 337 22.77 2.11 -3.99
C GLN A 337 23.94 1.35 -4.62
N ALA A 338 24.56 0.42 -3.88
CA ALA A 338 25.66 -0.40 -4.41
C ALA A 338 25.19 -1.35 -5.51
N GLY A 339 24.04 -1.99 -5.34
CA GLY A 339 23.44 -2.86 -6.36
C GLY A 339 23.12 -2.09 -7.63
N CYS A 340 22.47 -0.93 -7.54
CA CYS A 340 22.18 -0.09 -8.70
C CYS A 340 23.46 0.40 -9.39
N LEU A 341 24.49 0.76 -8.62
CA LEU A 341 25.78 1.18 -9.17
C LEU A 341 26.48 0.05 -9.94
N LEU A 342 26.33 -1.22 -9.52
CA LEU A 342 26.80 -2.37 -10.29
C LEU A 342 26.07 -2.53 -11.63
N HIS A 343 24.90 -1.93 -11.80
CA HIS A 343 24.17 -1.86 -13.06
C HIS A 343 24.33 -0.50 -13.78
N GLY A 344 25.24 0.35 -13.30
CA GLY A 344 25.51 1.65 -13.92
C GLY A 344 24.56 2.78 -13.50
N LEU A 345 23.65 2.54 -12.55
CA LEU A 345 22.75 3.55 -12.00
C LEU A 345 23.27 4.07 -10.65
N LEU A 346 23.74 5.31 -10.62
CA LEU A 346 24.06 6.02 -9.39
C LEU A 346 22.79 6.61 -8.79
N ILE A 347 22.39 6.10 -7.63
CA ILE A 347 21.33 6.70 -6.82
C ILE A 347 21.96 7.70 -5.85
N GLU A 348 21.52 8.96 -5.92
CA GLU A 348 21.84 9.99 -4.94
C GLU A 348 20.76 10.01 -3.85
N LEU A 349 21.18 9.68 -2.63
CA LEU A 349 20.38 9.86 -1.42
C LEU A 349 20.78 11.17 -0.73
N PRO A 350 19.91 11.77 0.10
CA PRO A 350 20.28 12.95 0.87
C PRO A 350 21.55 12.73 1.69
N ARG A 351 22.40 13.75 1.74
CA ARG A 351 23.62 13.73 2.56
C ARG A 351 23.32 13.55 4.05
N ASP A 352 22.18 14.05 4.49
CA ASP A 352 21.70 13.99 5.87
C ASP A 352 20.71 12.84 6.10
N LEU A 353 20.89 11.70 5.41
CA LEU A 353 20.00 10.53 5.50
C LEU A 353 19.76 10.06 6.95
N PHE A 354 20.74 10.22 7.84
CA PHE A 354 20.63 9.92 9.27
C PHE A 354 19.71 10.86 10.05
N THR A 355 19.31 11.99 9.48
CA THR A 355 18.34 12.93 10.07
C THR A 355 17.11 13.13 9.20
N ALA A 356 17.14 12.69 7.94
CA ALA A 356 16.03 12.76 7.01
C ALA A 356 14.78 12.03 7.51
N ALA A 357 13.63 12.45 6.96
CA ALA A 357 12.32 11.87 7.23
C ALA A 357 11.90 10.88 6.13
N GLY A 358 10.83 10.12 6.39
CA GLY A 358 10.16 9.28 5.40
C GLY A 358 10.08 7.81 5.77
N PRO A 359 9.64 6.97 4.82
CA PRO A 359 9.44 5.55 5.01
C PRO A 359 10.69 4.89 5.59
N GLY A 360 10.50 4.08 6.64
CA GLY A 360 11.57 3.40 7.36
C GLY A 360 12.48 4.27 8.24
N LEU A 361 12.39 5.61 8.20
CA LEU A 361 13.19 6.51 9.04
C LEU A 361 12.36 7.18 10.15
N THR A 362 11.33 7.93 9.77
CA THR A 362 10.40 8.58 10.72
C THR A 362 9.05 7.88 10.78
N GLY A 363 8.73 7.06 9.78
CA GLY A 363 7.56 6.18 9.82
C GLY A 363 7.70 5.14 10.94
N ALA A 364 6.60 4.87 11.63
CA ALA A 364 6.53 3.78 12.60
C ALA A 364 6.31 2.45 11.87
N PRO A 365 7.00 1.36 12.24
CA PRO A 365 6.76 0.03 11.67
C PRO A 365 5.29 -0.39 11.86
N VAL A 366 4.61 -0.70 10.76
CA VAL A 366 3.21 -1.14 10.79
C VAL A 366 3.16 -2.66 10.74
N THR A 367 3.17 -3.27 11.93
CA THR A 367 3.11 -4.73 12.10
C THR A 367 1.66 -5.23 12.21
N GLN A 368 1.46 -6.55 12.14
CA GLN A 368 0.15 -7.17 12.39
C GLN A 368 -0.42 -6.82 13.77
N SER A 369 0.43 -6.68 14.80
CA SER A 369 -0.03 -6.29 16.14
C SER A 369 -0.50 -4.84 16.20
N VAL A 370 0.14 -3.93 15.45
CA VAL A 370 -0.33 -2.54 15.27
C VAL A 370 -1.67 -2.53 14.54
N ILE A 371 -1.83 -3.31 13.47
CA ILE A 371 -3.09 -3.41 12.73
C ILE A 371 -4.22 -3.95 13.59
N ALA A 372 -3.97 -5.02 14.36
CA ALA A 372 -4.96 -5.56 15.29
C ALA A 372 -5.39 -4.49 16.31
N ARG A 373 -4.44 -3.69 16.83
CA ARG A 373 -4.73 -2.60 17.76
C ARG A 373 -5.54 -1.46 17.13
N ILE A 374 -5.23 -1.10 15.89
CA ILE A 374 -6.00 -0.10 15.13
C ILE A 374 -7.44 -0.57 14.98
N ARG A 375 -7.64 -1.82 14.53
CA ARG A 375 -8.98 -2.39 14.35
C ARG A 375 -9.74 -2.46 15.67
N SER A 376 -9.10 -2.89 16.76
CA SER A 376 -9.72 -2.89 18.09
C SER A 376 -10.00 -1.50 18.65
N GLY A 377 -9.52 -0.42 18.02
CA GLY A 377 -9.77 0.96 18.44
C GLY A 377 -10.77 1.73 17.58
N THR A 378 -11.15 1.23 16.39
CA THR A 378 -12.11 1.91 15.51
C THR A 378 -12.86 0.96 14.57
N ALA A 379 -14.13 1.23 14.33
CA ALA A 379 -14.94 0.49 13.36
C ALA A 379 -14.88 1.09 11.96
N SER A 380 -14.47 2.36 11.83
CA SER A 380 -14.47 3.06 10.54
C SER A 380 -13.25 2.69 9.70
N PRO A 381 -13.47 2.14 8.49
CA PRO A 381 -12.37 1.86 7.56
C PRO A 381 -11.52 3.10 7.25
N VAL A 382 -12.15 4.26 7.11
CA VAL A 382 -11.46 5.52 6.77
C VAL A 382 -10.60 6.02 7.92
N HIS A 383 -11.06 5.88 9.17
CA HIS A 383 -10.27 6.27 10.34
C HIS A 383 -9.07 5.33 10.54
N ALA A 384 -9.29 4.02 10.38
CA ALA A 384 -8.23 3.02 10.44
C ALA A 384 -7.15 3.27 9.37
N ALA A 385 -7.56 3.49 8.11
CA ALA A 385 -6.65 3.81 7.01
C ALA A 385 -5.89 5.12 7.23
N ALA A 386 -6.55 6.16 7.75
CA ALA A 386 -5.91 7.45 8.04
C ALA A 386 -4.81 7.31 9.10
N LEU A 387 -5.07 6.55 10.16
CA LEU A 387 -4.10 6.26 11.21
C LEU A 387 -2.91 5.45 10.67
N ALA A 388 -3.18 4.36 9.94
CA ALA A 388 -2.12 3.54 9.36
C ALA A 388 -1.24 4.35 8.39
N THR A 389 -1.86 5.15 7.52
CA THR A 389 -1.15 6.01 6.56
C THR A 389 -0.27 7.02 7.28
N ALA A 390 -0.78 7.68 8.33
CA ALA A 390 0.02 8.60 9.14
C ALA A 390 1.23 7.90 9.78
N LEU A 391 1.07 6.64 10.22
CA LEU A 391 2.14 5.88 10.85
C LEU A 391 3.26 5.52 9.87
N PHE A 392 2.96 4.92 8.72
CA PHE A 392 4.03 4.47 7.81
C PHE A 392 4.62 5.60 6.95
N THR A 393 3.85 6.66 6.68
CA THR A 393 4.35 7.78 5.88
C THR A 393 5.05 8.85 6.73
N GLY A 394 4.58 9.11 7.96
CA GLY A 394 5.03 10.28 8.74
C GLY A 394 4.63 11.63 8.14
N PHE A 395 3.65 11.65 7.23
CA PHE A 395 3.22 12.88 6.57
C PHE A 395 2.33 13.76 7.47
N PRO A 396 2.38 15.09 7.29
CA PRO A 396 1.46 15.99 7.97
C PRO A 396 0.02 15.73 7.55
N ALA A 397 -0.90 15.86 8.51
CA ALA A 397 -2.33 15.61 8.30
C ALA A 397 -2.95 16.41 7.12
N ALA A 398 -2.42 17.59 6.82
CA ALA A 398 -2.87 18.44 5.71
C ALA A 398 -2.65 17.79 4.33
N TYR A 399 -1.61 16.97 4.18
CA TYR A 399 -1.37 16.20 2.95
C TYR A 399 -2.26 14.96 2.92
N LEU A 400 -2.36 14.25 4.06
CA LEU A 400 -3.18 13.05 4.17
C LEU A 400 -4.65 13.32 3.82
N SER A 401 -5.19 14.49 4.19
CA SER A 401 -6.58 14.86 3.91
C SER A 401 -6.88 15.14 2.44
N GLN A 402 -5.86 15.28 1.58
CA GLN A 402 -6.00 15.63 0.17
C GLN A 402 -5.81 14.44 -0.78
N ILE A 403 -5.45 13.27 -0.23
CA ILE A 403 -5.19 12.05 -1.00
C ILE A 403 -6.49 11.61 -1.69
N PRO A 404 -6.58 11.62 -3.03
CA PRO A 404 -7.77 11.14 -3.72
C PRO A 404 -7.88 9.62 -3.63
N THR A 405 -9.07 9.07 -3.83
CA THR A 405 -9.31 7.62 -3.79
C THR A 405 -8.54 6.90 -4.90
N GLY A 406 -8.44 7.51 -6.08
CA GLY A 406 -7.63 7.00 -7.21
C GLY A 406 -6.11 7.09 -7.03
N ALA A 407 -5.59 7.63 -5.91
CA ALA A 407 -4.16 7.59 -5.62
C ALA A 407 -3.68 6.21 -5.12
N LEU A 408 -4.62 5.35 -4.69
CA LEU A 408 -4.32 4.01 -4.19
C LEU A 408 -4.42 3.01 -5.35
N SER A 409 -3.36 2.23 -5.59
CA SER A 409 -3.38 1.14 -6.58
C SER A 409 -4.47 0.11 -6.29
N ASP A 410 -4.92 -0.64 -7.31
CA ASP A 410 -6.02 -1.59 -7.15
C ASP A 410 -5.74 -2.69 -6.13
N ASP A 411 -4.50 -3.16 -6.05
CA ASP A 411 -4.06 -4.12 -5.03
C ASP A 411 -3.82 -3.49 -3.64
N GLY A 412 -3.89 -2.16 -3.55
CA GLY A 412 -3.65 -1.38 -2.34
C GLY A 412 -2.18 -1.36 -1.88
N ALA A 413 -1.24 -1.79 -2.72
CA ALA A 413 0.18 -1.87 -2.39
C ALA A 413 0.92 -0.53 -2.57
N LEU A 414 0.40 0.39 -3.36
CA LEU A 414 1.04 1.66 -3.69
C LEU A 414 0.10 2.83 -3.46
N LEU A 415 0.63 3.89 -2.86
CA LEU A 415 -0.07 5.14 -2.65
C LEU A 415 0.70 6.29 -3.31
N ALA A 416 0.09 6.95 -4.29
CA ALA A 416 0.66 8.09 -5.00
C ALA A 416 0.26 9.41 -4.34
N LEU A 417 1.20 10.07 -3.66
CA LEU A 417 0.95 11.33 -2.95
C LEU A 417 1.37 12.55 -3.78
N GLY A 418 0.50 13.54 -3.90
CA GLY A 418 0.87 14.87 -4.41
C GLY A 418 1.34 15.78 -3.28
N THR A 419 2.44 16.49 -3.49
CA THR A 419 3.02 17.42 -2.50
C THR A 419 2.63 18.88 -2.74
N ASP A 420 1.86 19.18 -3.78
CA ASP A 420 1.41 20.54 -4.06
C ASP A 420 0.26 20.93 -3.13
N SER A 421 0.55 21.88 -2.24
CA SER A 421 -0.40 22.40 -1.25
C SER A 421 -1.35 23.49 -1.79
N ALA A 422 -1.16 23.94 -3.04
CA ALA A 422 -1.87 25.09 -3.60
C ALA A 422 -3.05 24.70 -4.53
N PRO A 423 -4.20 25.41 -4.47
CA PRO A 423 -5.26 25.27 -5.47
C PRO A 423 -4.76 25.76 -6.84
N ARG A 424 -5.10 25.05 -7.92
CA ARG A 424 -4.67 25.37 -9.29
C ARG A 424 -5.06 26.78 -9.70
N LYS A 425 -4.16 27.45 -10.41
CA LYS A 425 -4.55 28.34 -11.51
C LYS A 425 -4.71 27.49 -12.78
N TRP A 426 -5.68 27.85 -13.62
CA TRP A 426 -5.92 27.17 -14.89
C TRP A 426 -4.65 27.20 -15.76
N GLY A 427 -4.18 26.02 -16.22
CA GLY A 427 -3.03 25.89 -17.13
C GLY A 427 -1.78 25.20 -16.58
N ASP A 428 -1.71 24.82 -15.29
CA ASP A 428 -0.51 24.19 -14.73
C ASP A 428 -0.41 22.68 -15.02
N SER A 429 0.74 22.22 -15.51
CA SER A 429 1.01 20.81 -15.90
C SER A 429 1.15 19.88 -14.69
N ALA A 430 0.94 18.58 -14.93
CA ALA A 430 0.87 17.44 -13.99
C ALA A 430 1.43 17.64 -12.56
N ARG A 431 0.59 17.36 -11.54
CA ARG A 431 1.02 17.19 -10.13
C ARG A 431 2.25 16.27 -10.08
N THR A 432 3.32 16.71 -9.42
CA THR A 432 4.41 15.79 -9.08
C THR A 432 3.85 14.78 -8.08
N ARG A 433 3.81 13.50 -8.47
CA ARG A 433 3.35 12.40 -7.64
C ARG A 433 4.55 11.67 -7.07
N HIS A 434 4.46 11.30 -5.80
CA HIS A 434 5.48 10.55 -5.09
C HIS A 434 4.95 9.19 -4.67
N ALA A 435 5.74 8.16 -4.90
CA ALA A 435 5.35 6.78 -4.67
C ALA A 435 5.62 6.36 -3.21
N PHE A 436 4.61 5.80 -2.54
CA PHE A 436 4.73 5.21 -1.21
C PHE A 436 4.26 3.76 -1.23
N ALA A 437 5.17 2.84 -0.96
CA ALA A 437 4.80 1.48 -0.65
C ALA A 437 3.95 1.41 0.61
N VAL A 438 2.81 0.74 0.51
CA VAL A 438 1.93 0.43 1.63
C VAL A 438 2.42 -0.90 2.25
N PRO A 439 2.83 -0.90 3.53
CA PRO A 439 3.23 -2.13 4.21
C PRO A 439 2.15 -3.19 4.10
N GLU A 440 2.53 -4.46 3.87
CA GLU A 440 1.58 -5.57 3.66
C GLU A 440 0.45 -5.59 4.71
N PRO A 441 0.73 -5.43 6.03
CA PRO A 441 -0.31 -5.44 7.05
C PRO A 441 -1.34 -4.30 6.91
N ALA A 442 -0.94 -3.15 6.34
CA ALA A 442 -1.78 -1.97 6.22
C ALA A 442 -2.72 -1.98 5.00
N ARG A 443 -2.41 -2.78 3.97
CA ARG A 443 -3.13 -2.78 2.69
C ARG A 443 -4.64 -2.98 2.85
N ALA A 444 -5.03 -3.95 3.69
CA ALA A 444 -6.44 -4.23 3.96
C ALA A 444 -7.19 -3.02 4.57
N LEU A 445 -6.52 -2.17 5.36
CA LEU A 445 -7.15 -0.97 5.92
C LEU A 445 -7.47 0.05 4.81
N LEU A 446 -6.52 0.29 3.90
CA LEU A 446 -6.69 1.24 2.80
C LEU A 446 -7.71 0.73 1.78
N VAL A 447 -7.67 -0.56 1.44
CA VAL A 447 -8.69 -1.19 0.58
C VAL A 447 -10.07 -1.07 1.21
N ALA A 448 -10.21 -1.36 2.51
CA ALA A 448 -11.49 -1.18 3.20
C ALA A 448 -11.97 0.28 3.15
N ALA A 449 -11.08 1.26 3.32
CA ALA A 449 -11.44 2.67 3.21
C ALA A 449 -11.96 3.03 1.81
N ARG A 450 -11.28 2.59 0.75
CA ARG A 450 -11.72 2.77 -0.64
C ARG A 450 -13.10 2.14 -0.88
N THR A 451 -13.27 0.86 -0.53
CA THR A 451 -14.54 0.14 -0.69
C THR A 451 -15.66 0.82 0.08
N PHE A 452 -15.40 1.30 1.30
CA PHE A 452 -16.39 2.01 2.11
C PHE A 452 -16.85 3.33 1.46
N LEU A 453 -15.93 4.08 0.85
CA LEU A 453 -16.28 5.31 0.13
C LEU A 453 -17.04 5.04 -1.16
N GLN A 454 -16.63 4.02 -1.93
CA GLN A 454 -17.32 3.58 -3.15
C GLN A 454 -18.76 3.16 -2.86
N LEU A 455 -18.99 2.38 -1.79
CA LEU A 455 -20.33 1.97 -1.34
C LEU A 455 -21.24 3.15 -0.95
N ARG A 456 -20.66 4.34 -0.69
CA ARG A 456 -21.38 5.59 -0.39
C ARG A 456 -21.51 6.51 -1.61
N GLY A 457 -21.20 6.01 -2.81
CA GLY A 457 -21.23 6.79 -4.05
C GLY A 457 -20.12 7.84 -4.14
N GLY A 458 -18.97 7.62 -3.49
CA GLY A 458 -17.82 8.49 -3.63
C GLY A 458 -17.20 8.38 -5.02
N ALA A 459 -17.03 9.52 -5.70
CA ALA A 459 -16.25 9.62 -6.92
C ALA A 459 -14.75 9.37 -6.68
N PRO A 460 -13.97 8.93 -7.69
CA PRO A 460 -12.55 8.56 -7.53
C PRO A 460 -11.65 9.73 -7.11
N ASP A 461 -12.04 10.97 -7.41
CA ASP A 461 -11.38 12.22 -7.01
C ASP A 461 -11.63 12.57 -5.53
N ARG A 462 -12.62 11.93 -4.89
CA ARG A 462 -12.94 12.16 -3.48
C ARG A 462 -11.76 11.79 -2.61
N ALA A 463 -11.47 12.66 -1.65
CA ALA A 463 -10.37 12.44 -0.71
C ALA A 463 -10.60 11.22 0.19
N LEU A 464 -9.72 10.22 0.05
CA LEU A 464 -9.73 8.91 0.69
C LEU A 464 -9.73 9.01 2.22
N LEU A 465 -8.87 9.87 2.78
CA LEU A 465 -8.62 9.92 4.23
C LEU A 465 -9.22 11.14 4.92
N SER A 466 -9.78 12.09 4.17
CA SER A 466 -10.24 13.39 4.68
C SER A 466 -11.15 13.30 5.92
N ALA A 467 -12.09 12.36 5.92
CA ALA A 467 -13.02 12.16 7.03
C ALA A 467 -12.35 11.60 8.29
N GLY A 468 -11.36 10.71 8.11
CA GLY A 468 -10.59 10.09 9.18
C GLY A 468 -9.52 11.02 9.76
N VAL A 469 -8.99 11.92 8.94
CA VAL A 469 -8.11 13.01 9.41
C VAL A 469 -8.92 14.02 10.21
N GLY A 470 -10.03 14.49 9.64
CA GLY A 470 -10.87 15.52 10.22
C GLY A 470 -10.22 16.91 10.25
N ALA A 471 -11.00 17.93 10.61
CA ALA A 471 -10.49 19.30 10.73
C ALA A 471 -9.36 19.38 11.76
N ALA A 472 -8.23 19.98 11.37
CA ALA A 472 -7.03 20.13 12.21
C ALA A 472 -6.55 18.80 12.83
N ALA A 473 -6.65 17.69 12.09
CA ALA A 473 -6.25 16.35 12.53
C ALA A 473 -6.97 15.82 13.80
N ARG A 474 -8.10 16.44 14.21
CA ARG A 474 -8.80 16.07 15.46
C ARG A 474 -9.25 14.62 15.48
N HIS A 475 -9.74 14.10 14.35
CA HIS A 475 -10.20 12.71 14.28
C HIS A 475 -9.02 11.74 14.26
N LEU A 476 -7.94 12.08 13.55
CA LEU A 476 -6.72 11.28 13.53
C LEU A 476 -6.13 11.13 14.94
N ASN A 477 -5.96 12.24 15.66
CA ASN A 477 -5.45 12.24 17.03
C ASN A 477 -6.39 11.48 17.98
N GLY A 478 -7.70 11.69 17.85
CA GLY A 478 -8.70 10.98 18.67
C GLY A 478 -8.73 9.47 18.41
N THR A 479 -8.45 9.05 17.17
CA THR A 479 -8.36 7.63 16.78
C THR A 479 -7.04 7.03 17.27
N ALA A 480 -5.92 7.74 17.11
CA ALA A 480 -4.61 7.33 17.64
C ALA A 480 -4.65 7.08 19.15
N ALA A 481 -5.29 7.98 19.90
CA ALA A 481 -5.51 7.82 21.34
C ALA A 481 -6.39 6.62 21.68
N ALA A 482 -7.48 6.39 20.95
CA ALA A 482 -8.35 5.22 21.15
C ALA A 482 -7.62 3.90 20.86
N CYS A 483 -6.71 3.92 19.88
CA CYS A 483 -5.88 2.78 19.51
C CYS A 483 -4.60 2.68 20.35
N GLY A 484 -4.41 3.50 21.40
CA GLY A 484 -3.19 3.48 22.22
C GLY A 484 -1.89 3.56 21.41
N THR A 485 -1.89 4.36 20.34
CA THR A 485 -0.79 4.44 19.37
C THR A 485 -0.29 5.88 19.26
N ALA A 486 1.01 6.08 19.40
CA ALA A 486 1.64 7.39 19.22
C ALA A 486 1.90 7.65 17.73
N LEU A 487 1.52 8.83 17.26
CA LEU A 487 1.85 9.27 15.90
C LEU A 487 3.30 9.75 15.84
N PRO A 488 4.04 9.45 14.77
CA PRO A 488 5.36 10.01 14.57
C PRO A 488 5.29 11.53 14.40
N PRO A 489 6.35 12.27 14.76
CA PRO A 489 6.41 13.70 14.51
C PRO A 489 6.33 13.95 12.99
N PRO A 490 5.39 14.79 12.51
CA PRO A 490 5.24 15.02 11.09
C PRO A 490 6.45 15.81 10.55
N ALA A 491 6.94 15.41 9.38
CA ALA A 491 7.98 16.13 8.66
C ALA A 491 7.43 16.71 7.35
N PRO A 492 7.84 17.94 6.96
CA PRO A 492 7.45 18.51 5.68
C PRO A 492 7.98 17.65 4.52
N ALA A 493 7.27 17.63 3.39
CA ALA A 493 7.50 16.69 2.29
C ALA A 493 8.92 16.77 1.71
N ASP A 494 9.51 17.96 1.65
CA ASP A 494 10.88 18.22 1.19
C ASP A 494 11.97 17.57 2.06
N ARG A 495 11.66 17.20 3.31
CA ARG A 495 12.56 16.44 4.18
C ARG A 495 12.47 14.93 4.03
N HIS A 496 11.55 14.43 3.21
CA HIS A 496 11.41 13.00 3.00
C HIS A 496 12.46 12.50 2.02
N TRP A 497 13.30 11.56 2.44
CA TRP A 497 14.47 11.14 1.65
C TRP A 497 14.09 10.63 0.27
N HIS A 498 13.00 9.88 0.15
CA HIS A 498 12.53 9.30 -1.11
C HIS A 498 12.00 10.37 -2.07
N ILE A 499 11.55 11.53 -1.59
CA ILE A 499 11.10 12.64 -2.45
C ILE A 499 12.28 13.35 -3.10
N THR A 500 13.42 13.36 -2.43
CA THR A 500 14.62 14.09 -2.86
C THR A 500 15.64 13.21 -3.57
N ILE A 501 15.38 11.91 -3.73
CA ILE A 501 16.29 11.00 -4.45
C ILE A 501 16.44 11.40 -5.90
N GLN A 502 17.62 11.09 -6.44
CA GLN A 502 17.90 11.20 -7.86
C GLN A 502 18.58 9.92 -8.34
N GLY A 503 18.33 9.57 -9.60
CA GLY A 503 19.02 8.48 -10.28
C GLY A 503 19.77 9.04 -11.49
N TRP A 504 20.99 8.55 -11.70
CA TRP A 504 21.83 8.92 -12.82
C TRP A 504 22.45 7.66 -13.42
N TRP A 505 22.20 7.40 -14.69
CA TRP A 505 23.02 6.48 -15.46
C TRP A 505 24.42 7.07 -15.59
N VAL A 506 25.43 6.36 -15.06
CA VAL A 506 26.84 6.79 -15.03
C VAL A 506 27.78 5.80 -15.73
N GLY A 507 27.30 4.61 -16.04
CA GLY A 507 28.08 3.57 -16.71
C GLY A 507 27.20 2.46 -17.29
N PRO A 508 27.77 1.54 -18.08
CA PRO A 508 27.12 0.28 -18.42
C PRO A 508 27.04 -0.65 -17.20
N SER A 509 26.20 -1.69 -17.29
CA SER A 509 26.16 -2.74 -16.26
C SER A 509 27.52 -3.43 -16.13
N LEU A 510 27.98 -3.57 -14.89
CA LEU A 510 29.20 -4.28 -14.50
C LEU A 510 28.95 -5.78 -14.26
N HIS A 511 27.69 -6.19 -14.13
CA HIS A 511 27.30 -7.60 -14.05
C HIS A 511 27.29 -8.23 -15.44
N ARG A 512 27.90 -9.42 -15.56
CA ARG A 512 27.66 -10.28 -16.73
C ARG A 512 26.39 -11.10 -16.47
N GLU A 513 25.60 -11.37 -17.51
CA GLU A 513 24.38 -12.20 -17.41
C GLU A 513 24.62 -13.54 -16.68
N THR A 514 25.84 -14.07 -16.72
CA THR A 514 26.26 -15.31 -16.07
C THR A 514 26.40 -15.24 -14.55
N ASP A 515 26.44 -14.04 -13.95
CA ASP A 515 26.77 -13.87 -12.53
C ASP A 515 25.55 -14.08 -11.60
N TRP A 516 24.33 -14.20 -12.16
CA TRP A 516 23.08 -14.06 -11.39
C TRP A 516 22.26 -15.35 -11.20
N THR A 517 22.77 -16.54 -11.56
CA THR A 517 22.04 -17.81 -11.37
C THR A 517 22.02 -18.29 -9.91
N VAL A 518 21.53 -17.47 -8.97
CA VAL A 518 21.22 -17.90 -7.60
C VAL A 518 19.71 -18.17 -7.49
N LYS A 519 19.37 -19.46 -7.52
CA LYS A 519 18.03 -19.99 -7.28
C LYS A 519 17.62 -19.78 -5.81
N THR A 520 17.10 -18.61 -5.45
CA THR A 520 16.37 -18.43 -4.19
C THR A 520 14.91 -18.09 -4.49
N ARG A 521 14.02 -19.07 -4.25
CA ARG A 521 12.56 -18.92 -4.37
C ARG A 521 12.04 -17.89 -3.37
N TRP A 522 11.78 -16.68 -3.85
CA TRP A 522 10.79 -15.75 -3.28
C TRP A 522 9.69 -15.55 -4.34
N PRO A 523 8.43 -15.28 -3.92
CA PRO A 523 7.30 -15.20 -4.85
C PRO A 523 7.55 -14.08 -5.88
N GLN A 524 7.43 -14.46 -7.16
CA GLN A 524 7.52 -13.58 -8.32
C GLN A 524 6.56 -12.39 -8.19
N PRO A 525 7.00 -11.14 -8.40
CA PRO A 525 6.11 -10.08 -8.81
C PRO A 525 5.99 -10.07 -10.34
N TRP A 526 4.78 -10.34 -10.81
CA TRP A 526 4.10 -9.63 -11.90
C TRP A 526 4.88 -9.44 -13.22
N VAL A 527 4.88 -10.49 -14.03
CA VAL A 527 4.65 -10.33 -15.47
C VAL A 527 3.14 -10.34 -15.65
N ASN A 528 2.55 -9.25 -16.18
CA ASN A 528 1.17 -9.29 -16.67
C ASN A 528 1.09 -10.32 -17.81
N PRO A 529 0.28 -11.40 -17.71
CA PRO A 529 -0.21 -12.03 -18.92
C PRO A 529 -1.23 -11.07 -19.54
N GLN A 530 -1.02 -10.82 -20.83
CA GLN A 530 -1.89 -10.03 -21.72
C GLN A 530 -3.37 -10.37 -21.58
#